data_AF-A0AAW0X040-F1
#
_entry.id   AF-A0AAW0X040-F1
#
_cell.length_a   1.000
_cell.length_b   1.000
_cell.length_c   1.000
_cell.angle_alpha   90.00
_cell.angle_beta   90.00
_cell.angle_gamma   90.00
#
_symmetry.space_group_name_H-M   'P 1'
#
loop_
_entity.id
_entity.type
_entity.pdbx_description
1 polymer ?
#
loop_
_entity_poly.entity_id
_entity_poly.type
_entity_poly.pdbx_seq_one_letter_code
_entity_poly.pdbx_strand_id
1 'polypeptide(L)'
;IEEKNVHGCMILEVLHKHTANSVAHVKQVLMWVEQEVHSVLFDQLTHWLLYGLLLDPHEELFIHITTDTDAPSEVQEMDALSLEGLECPKMNPECKLRLEMLPSHIPLAVAEKILFIGEAILVFEREARKENDVADTASVSSHSGQVLKSREEEFKGLIQALGQEPTFSILQFSQVIETVRHCVSEELWKIVMDAGLVTELGNLKAVFLLGRGELYQTLIPSITPFLRNSSPSANFDGLFQLAGRQVLLEEEMLEKFALSLKIVPTAQATPVRGQPEKVKQTVFSGH
;
A
#
# COMPACT_ATOMS: atom_id res chain seq x y z
N ILE A 1 8.83 28.98 21.82
CA ILE A 1 7.83 28.15 21.12
C ILE A 1 7.30 28.91 19.90
N GLU A 2 7.08 30.23 19.98
CA GLU A 2 6.74 31.07 18.81
C GLU A 2 7.89 31.32 17.80
N GLU A 3 9.16 31.32 18.22
CA GLU A 3 10.29 31.60 17.31
C GLU A 3 10.72 30.42 16.39
N LYS A 4 10.14 29.22 16.56
CA LYS A 4 10.58 28.00 15.84
C LYS A 4 9.49 27.21 15.12
N ASN A 5 8.25 27.72 15.08
CA ASN A 5 7.10 27.07 14.43
C ASN A 5 6.96 25.57 14.78
N VAL A 6 7.17 25.24 16.06
CA VAL A 6 7.13 23.86 16.57
C VAL A 6 5.67 23.46 16.72
N HIS A 7 5.26 22.39 16.07
CA HIS A 7 3.88 21.89 16.05
C HIS A 7 3.84 20.37 16.24
N GLY A 8 2.69 19.84 16.68
CA GLY A 8 2.46 18.40 16.86
C GLY A 8 3.54 17.65 17.63
N CYS A 9 3.94 16.48 17.14
CA CYS A 9 4.98 15.65 17.75
C CYS A 9 6.35 16.35 17.93
N MET A 10 6.65 17.43 17.21
CA MET A 10 7.89 18.18 17.44
C MET A 10 7.91 18.91 18.78
N ILE A 11 6.75 19.09 19.44
CA ILE A 11 6.68 19.58 20.82
C ILE A 11 7.34 18.57 21.78
N LEU A 12 7.11 17.27 21.56
CA LEU A 12 7.73 16.19 22.34
C LEU A 12 9.25 16.19 22.17
N GLU A 13 9.73 16.41 20.95
CA GLU A 13 11.17 16.51 20.64
C GLU A 13 11.84 17.65 21.43
N VAL A 14 11.21 18.83 21.45
CA VAL A 14 11.71 19.99 22.19
C VAL A 14 11.68 19.73 23.69
N LEU A 15 10.57 19.21 24.22
CA LEU A 15 10.43 18.89 25.63
C LEU A 15 11.48 17.87 26.07
N HIS A 16 11.64 16.77 25.35
CA HIS A 16 12.61 15.72 25.66
C HIS A 16 14.05 16.26 25.74
N LYS A 17 14.46 17.08 24.75
CA LYS A 17 15.78 17.73 24.74
C LYS A 17 15.96 18.70 25.90
N HIS A 18 14.94 19.45 26.27
CA HIS A 18 15.01 20.38 27.40
C HIS A 18 15.02 19.65 28.75
N THR A 19 14.23 18.59 28.91
CA THR A 19 14.25 17.73 30.11
C THR A 19 15.63 17.14 30.33
N ALA A 20 16.29 16.63 29.27
CA ALA A 20 17.63 16.05 29.34
C ALA A 20 18.71 17.05 29.80
N ASN A 21 18.57 18.33 29.46
CA ASN A 21 19.55 19.38 29.74
C ASN A 21 19.22 20.24 31.00
N SER A 22 18.13 19.93 31.71
CA SER A 22 17.63 20.76 32.81
C SER A 22 18.24 20.43 34.18
N VAL A 23 18.25 21.44 35.06
CA VAL A 23 18.67 21.31 36.47
C VAL A 23 17.54 20.75 37.35
N ALA A 24 17.88 20.07 38.45
CA ALA A 24 16.99 19.21 39.23
C ALA A 24 15.57 19.75 39.50
N HIS A 25 15.41 21.02 39.92
CA HIS A 25 14.09 21.57 40.24
C HIS A 25 13.22 21.83 38.99
N VAL A 26 13.85 22.30 37.91
CA VAL A 26 13.17 22.53 36.61
C VAL A 26 12.90 21.19 35.91
N LYS A 27 13.80 20.22 36.08
CA LYS A 27 13.68 18.87 35.52
C LYS A 27 12.41 18.18 35.98
N GLN A 28 12.07 18.26 37.26
CA GLN A 28 10.87 17.64 37.80
C GLN A 28 9.60 18.19 37.14
N VAL A 29 9.52 19.51 36.94
CA VAL A 29 8.38 20.16 36.28
C VAL A 29 8.33 19.79 34.80
N LEU A 30 9.47 19.80 34.10
CA LEU A 30 9.54 19.41 32.69
C LEU A 30 9.18 17.94 32.47
N MET A 31 9.55 17.04 33.37
CA MET A 31 9.16 15.63 33.32
C MET A 31 7.64 15.46 33.42
N TRP A 32 6.97 16.22 34.28
CA TRP A 32 5.51 16.19 34.36
C TRP A 32 4.84 16.70 33.08
N VAL A 33 5.35 17.81 32.52
CA VAL A 33 4.83 18.31 31.24
C VAL A 33 5.10 17.29 30.12
N GLU A 34 6.29 16.71 30.06
CA GLU A 34 6.64 15.68 29.09
C GLU A 34 5.72 14.46 29.20
N GLN A 35 5.40 14.01 30.42
CA GLN A 35 4.44 12.93 30.64
C GLN A 35 3.04 13.26 30.10
N GLU A 36 2.50 14.43 30.43
CA GLU A 36 1.17 14.86 29.97
C GLU A 36 1.12 14.93 28.43
N VAL A 37 2.16 15.43 27.77
CA VAL A 37 2.20 15.49 26.30
C VAL A 37 2.35 14.09 25.68
N HIS A 38 3.13 13.19 26.29
CA HIS A 38 3.20 11.79 25.84
C HIS A 38 1.86 11.06 26.00
N SER A 39 1.05 11.41 27.00
CA SER A 39 -0.28 10.81 27.18
C SER A 39 -1.18 11.00 25.95
N VAL A 40 -1.10 12.17 25.30
CA VAL A 40 -1.82 12.47 24.06
C VAL A 40 -1.32 11.61 22.91
N LEU A 41 0.01 11.44 22.79
CA LEU A 41 0.59 10.53 21.80
C LEU A 41 0.11 9.09 22.01
N PHE A 42 0.09 8.60 23.24
CA PHE A 42 -0.35 7.24 23.53
C PHE A 42 -1.85 7.04 23.30
N ASP A 43 -2.67 8.05 23.52
CA ASP A 43 -4.10 8.00 23.18
C ASP A 43 -4.29 7.93 21.65
N GLN A 44 -3.59 8.76 20.88
CA GLN A 44 -3.60 8.68 19.41
C GLN A 44 -3.10 7.33 18.89
N LEU A 45 -2.00 6.82 19.48
CA LEU A 45 -1.47 5.49 19.15
C LEU A 45 -2.44 4.38 19.53
N THR A 46 -3.21 4.51 20.61
CA THR A 46 -4.24 3.53 20.96
C THR A 46 -5.29 3.44 19.86
N HIS A 47 -5.74 4.58 19.33
CA HIS A 47 -6.72 4.59 18.24
C HIS A 47 -6.17 4.00 16.95
N TRP A 48 -4.92 4.31 16.63
CA TRP A 48 -4.26 3.78 15.43
C TRP A 48 -3.95 2.29 15.54
N LEU A 49 -3.34 1.86 16.64
CA LEU A 49 -2.84 0.50 16.85
C LEU A 49 -3.94 -0.53 17.14
N LEU A 50 -5.12 -0.10 17.61
CA LEU A 50 -6.21 -1.03 17.95
C LEU A 50 -7.36 -0.96 16.95
N TYR A 51 -7.62 0.21 16.38
CA TYR A 51 -8.80 0.45 15.55
C TYR A 51 -8.46 0.87 14.11
N GLY A 52 -7.19 1.08 13.77
CA GLY A 52 -6.79 1.61 12.47
C GLY A 52 -7.35 3.01 12.22
N LEU A 53 -7.67 3.76 13.27
CA LEU A 53 -8.26 5.10 13.18
C LEU A 53 -7.21 6.16 13.43
N LEU A 54 -7.00 7.03 12.44
CA LEU A 54 -6.14 8.20 12.57
C LEU A 54 -7.02 9.45 12.79
N LEU A 55 -7.06 9.94 14.03
CA LEU A 55 -7.77 11.16 14.42
C LEU A 55 -6.80 12.35 14.45
N ASP A 56 -6.35 12.79 13.27
CA ASP A 56 -5.31 13.81 13.13
C ASP A 56 -5.73 14.98 12.20
N PRO A 57 -6.68 15.84 12.62
CA PRO A 57 -7.19 16.94 11.78
C PRO A 57 -6.15 18.06 11.54
N HIS A 58 -5.10 18.12 12.36
CA HIS A 58 -4.07 19.17 12.31
C HIS A 58 -2.72 18.66 11.81
N GLU A 59 -2.66 17.41 11.33
CA GLU A 59 -1.44 16.82 10.78
C GLU A 59 -0.26 16.79 11.76
N GLU A 60 -0.56 16.51 13.02
CA GLU A 60 0.37 16.57 14.14
C GLU A 60 1.12 15.26 14.39
N LEU A 61 0.61 14.13 13.89
CA LEU A 61 1.22 12.82 14.08
C LEU A 61 2.29 12.53 13.00
N PHE A 62 3.27 11.69 13.32
CA PHE A 62 4.27 11.21 12.35
C PHE A 62 3.72 10.19 11.33
N ILE A 63 2.41 9.94 11.31
CA ILE A 63 1.73 9.04 10.37
C ILE A 63 0.77 9.88 9.53
N HIS A 64 0.79 9.67 8.21
CA HIS A 64 -0.08 10.33 7.25
C HIS A 64 -0.76 9.28 6.39
N ILE A 65 -2.05 9.47 6.12
CA ILE A 65 -2.84 8.61 5.24
C ILE A 65 -3.20 9.45 4.01
N THR A 66 -2.63 9.14 2.85
CA THR A 66 -3.06 9.79 1.61
C THR A 66 -4.41 9.20 1.21
N THR A 67 -5.44 10.04 1.21
CA THR A 67 -6.67 9.70 0.50
C THR A 67 -6.49 10.09 -0.97
N ASP A 68 -7.08 9.35 -1.92
CA ASP A 68 -6.95 9.59 -3.37
C ASP A 68 -7.26 11.04 -3.83
N THR A 69 -7.78 11.89 -2.94
CA THR A 69 -7.97 13.33 -3.14
C THR A 69 -6.69 14.17 -3.11
N ASP A 70 -5.61 13.70 -2.51
CA ASP A 70 -4.42 14.52 -2.20
C ASP A 70 -3.22 14.32 -3.14
N ALA A 71 -3.38 13.57 -4.25
CA ALA A 71 -2.30 13.40 -5.21
C ALA A 71 -1.95 14.72 -5.91
N PRO A 72 -0.77 15.34 -5.65
CA PRO A 72 -0.31 16.46 -6.45
C PRO A 72 0.14 15.90 -7.80
N SER A 73 -0.39 16.47 -8.88
CA SER A 73 0.02 16.15 -10.25
C SER A 73 1.42 16.68 -10.55
N GLU A 74 2.48 16.14 -9.95
CA GLU A 74 3.87 16.48 -10.33
C GLU A 74 4.78 15.25 -10.36
N VAL A 75 4.95 14.72 -11.58
CA VAL A 75 6.17 14.13 -12.18
C VAL A 75 7.24 13.56 -11.24
N GLN A 76 7.25 12.23 -11.15
CA GLN A 76 8.51 11.47 -11.11
C GLN A 76 8.47 10.39 -12.19
N GLU A 77 9.15 10.67 -13.30
CA GLU A 77 9.56 9.65 -14.27
C GLU A 77 10.55 8.71 -13.57
N MET A 78 10.05 7.61 -13.02
CA MET A 78 10.86 6.43 -12.80
C MET A 78 10.13 5.21 -13.34
N ASP A 79 10.76 4.62 -14.34
CA ASP A 79 10.37 3.48 -15.17
C ASP A 79 9.63 2.38 -14.38
N ALA A 80 8.31 2.49 -14.32
CA ALA A 80 7.40 1.48 -13.81
C ALA A 80 6.34 1.25 -14.88
N LEU A 81 6.44 0.09 -15.54
CA LEU A 81 5.51 -0.49 -16.49
C LEU A 81 4.06 -0.03 -16.22
N SER A 82 3.58 0.94 -16.99
CA SER A 82 2.28 1.57 -16.78
C SER A 82 1.16 0.53 -16.86
N LEU A 83 0.63 0.15 -15.70
CA LEU A 83 -0.52 -0.72 -15.54
C LEU A 83 -1.80 0.15 -15.59
N GLU A 84 -1.91 1.03 -16.59
CA GLU A 84 -3.13 1.79 -16.82
C GLU A 84 -4.16 0.87 -17.50
N GLY A 85 -5.23 0.54 -16.79
CA GLY A 85 -6.39 -0.16 -17.36
C GLY A 85 -6.95 -1.33 -16.57
N LEU A 86 -6.33 -1.72 -15.45
CA LEU A 86 -7.02 -2.55 -14.46
C LEU A 86 -7.75 -1.60 -13.51
N GLU A 87 -9.07 -1.71 -13.41
CA GLU A 87 -9.78 -1.22 -12.25
C GLU A 87 -9.23 -1.98 -11.04
N CYS A 88 -8.13 -1.50 -10.48
CA CYS A 88 -7.64 -1.95 -9.19
C CYS A 88 -8.80 -1.76 -8.22
N PRO A 89 -9.22 -2.79 -7.46
CA PRO A 89 -10.21 -2.57 -6.42
C PRO A 89 -9.65 -1.48 -5.51
N LYS A 90 -10.29 -0.30 -5.54
CA LYS A 90 -9.94 0.95 -4.84
C LYS A 90 -8.65 0.84 -4.05
N MET A 91 -7.55 1.35 -4.61
CA MET A 91 -6.22 1.28 -4.00
C MET A 91 -6.34 1.59 -2.50
N ASN A 92 -5.81 0.70 -1.68
CA ASN A 92 -5.75 0.93 -0.25
C ASN A 92 -5.06 2.28 -0.02
N PRO A 93 -5.56 3.10 0.93
CA PRO A 93 -4.99 4.40 1.20
C PRO A 93 -3.52 4.19 1.58
N GLU A 94 -2.64 4.95 0.92
CA GLU A 94 -1.21 4.82 1.16
C GLU A 94 -0.89 5.46 2.52
N CYS A 95 -0.46 4.63 3.48
CA CYS A 95 -0.02 5.10 4.78
C CYS A 95 1.49 5.37 4.72
N LYS A 96 1.92 6.58 5.10
CA LYS A 96 3.34 7.01 5.07
C LYS A 96 3.78 7.60 6.40
N LEU A 97 5.09 7.50 6.67
CA LEU A 97 5.73 8.18 7.79
C LEU A 97 6.15 9.59 7.39
N ARG A 98 5.74 10.58 8.19
CA ARG A 98 6.27 11.95 8.13
C ARG A 98 7.50 12.05 9.05
N LEU A 99 8.68 11.83 8.47
CA LEU A 99 9.94 11.86 9.21
C LEU A 99 10.21 13.21 9.89
N GLU A 100 9.68 14.30 9.33
CA GLU A 100 9.77 15.65 9.92
C GLU A 100 8.98 15.80 11.22
N MET A 101 8.00 14.92 11.46
CA MET A 101 7.17 14.88 12.66
C MET A 101 7.57 13.75 13.62
N LEU A 102 8.58 12.95 13.30
CA LEU A 102 9.05 11.86 14.15
C LEU A 102 10.03 12.36 15.24
N PRO A 103 9.70 12.26 16.54
CA PRO A 103 10.62 12.64 17.61
C PRO A 103 11.87 11.74 17.63
N SER A 104 13.04 12.31 17.89
CA SER A 104 14.35 11.62 17.83
C SER A 104 14.53 10.51 18.87
N HIS A 105 13.78 10.56 19.97
CA HIS A 105 13.79 9.52 21.01
C HIS A 105 12.96 8.28 20.61
N ILE A 106 12.18 8.36 19.52
CA ILE A 106 11.48 7.24 18.91
C ILE A 106 12.27 6.81 17.67
N PRO A 107 12.93 5.65 17.67
CA PRO A 107 13.66 5.16 16.51
C PRO A 107 12.73 4.93 15.32
N LEU A 108 13.23 5.19 14.12
CA LEU A 108 12.51 4.94 12.86
C LEU A 108 11.97 3.50 12.79
N ALA A 109 12.78 2.52 13.20
CA ALA A 109 12.38 1.11 13.23
C ALA A 109 11.17 0.82 14.13
N VAL A 110 10.89 1.64 15.16
CA VAL A 110 9.67 1.52 15.97
C VAL A 110 8.49 2.19 15.27
N ALA A 111 8.71 3.36 14.66
CA ALA A 111 7.69 4.06 13.88
C ALA A 111 7.20 3.22 12.68
N GLU A 112 8.10 2.53 11.98
CA GLU A 112 7.75 1.60 10.89
C GLU A 112 6.85 0.46 11.37
N LYS A 113 7.11 -0.08 12.58
CA LYS A 113 6.23 -1.10 13.18
C LYS A 113 4.86 -0.55 13.51
N ILE A 114 4.79 0.67 14.03
CA ILE A 114 3.52 1.35 14.33
C ILE A 114 2.71 1.56 13.04
N LEU A 115 3.38 2.01 11.96
CA LEU A 115 2.76 2.17 10.65
C LEU A 115 2.17 0.84 10.16
N PHE A 116 3.00 -0.22 10.15
CA PHE A 116 2.60 -1.56 9.73
C PHE A 116 1.38 -2.08 10.49
N ILE A 117 1.37 -1.94 11.83
CA ILE A 117 0.27 -2.40 12.67
C ILE A 117 -1.04 -1.74 12.25
N GLY A 118 -1.07 -0.41 12.19
CA GLY A 118 -2.32 0.28 11.89
C GLY A 118 -2.74 0.16 10.43
N GLU A 119 -1.80 0.04 9.49
CA GLU A 119 -2.11 -0.26 8.09
C GLU A 119 -2.78 -1.63 7.95
N ALA A 120 -2.25 -2.65 8.60
CA ALA A 120 -2.85 -3.98 8.60
C ALA A 120 -4.29 -3.93 9.15
N ILE A 121 -4.50 -3.28 10.30
CA ILE A 121 -5.82 -3.14 10.91
C ILE A 121 -6.77 -2.33 10.02
N LEU A 122 -6.29 -1.25 9.41
CA LEU A 122 -7.08 -0.41 8.51
C LEU A 122 -7.60 -1.20 7.30
N VAL A 123 -6.76 -2.05 6.70
CA VAL A 123 -7.15 -2.94 5.59
C VAL A 123 -8.23 -3.92 6.05
N PHE A 124 -8.06 -4.55 7.21
CA PHE A 124 -9.04 -5.50 7.76
C PHE A 124 -10.39 -4.85 8.10
N GLU A 125 -10.38 -3.69 8.75
CA GLU A 125 -11.60 -2.99 9.15
C GLU A 125 -12.40 -2.47 7.96
N ARG A 126 -11.74 -2.07 6.87
CA ARG A 126 -12.42 -1.66 5.64
C ARG A 126 -13.15 -2.84 4.99
N GLU A 127 -12.51 -4.00 4.96
CA GLU A 127 -13.06 -5.20 4.33
C GLU A 127 -14.31 -5.67 5.08
N ALA A 128 -14.26 -5.65 6.42
CA ALA A 128 -15.41 -5.94 7.28
C ALA A 128 -16.58 -4.94 7.11
N ARG A 129 -16.31 -3.68 6.75
CA ARG A 129 -17.36 -2.66 6.52
C ARG A 129 -18.07 -2.85 5.18
N LYS A 130 -17.35 -3.23 4.12
CA LYS A 130 -17.93 -3.48 2.78
C LYS A 130 -18.98 -4.59 2.79
N GLU A 131 -18.85 -5.59 3.66
CA GLU A 131 -19.80 -6.70 3.79
C GLU A 131 -21.11 -6.29 4.49
N ASN A 132 -21.06 -5.31 5.39
CA ASN A 132 -22.22 -4.87 6.17
C ASN A 132 -23.12 -3.84 5.45
N ASP A 133 -22.61 -3.11 4.46
CA ASP A 133 -23.37 -2.09 3.72
C ASP A 133 -24.43 -2.66 2.75
N VAL A 134 -24.49 -3.99 2.57
CA VAL A 134 -25.51 -4.66 1.73
C VAL A 134 -26.72 -5.15 2.56
N ALA A 135 -26.64 -5.13 3.90
CA ALA A 135 -27.70 -5.61 4.78
C ALA A 135 -28.24 -4.46 5.67
N ASP A 136 -29.28 -3.79 5.18
CA ASP A 136 -29.98 -2.72 5.90
C ASP A 136 -30.47 -3.14 7.31
N THR A 137 -30.16 -2.27 8.28
CA THR A 137 -30.91 -1.97 9.52
C THR A 137 -31.26 -3.12 10.48
N ALA A 138 -30.77 -2.95 11.72
CA ALA A 138 -31.19 -3.65 12.95
C ALA A 138 -30.45 -4.95 13.34
N SER A 139 -29.12 -4.94 13.26
CA SER A 139 -28.28 -5.58 14.29
C SER A 139 -26.87 -5.02 14.23
N VAL A 140 -26.55 -4.09 15.13
CA VAL A 140 -25.16 -3.68 15.40
C VAL A 140 -24.48 -4.85 16.11
N SER A 141 -24.09 -5.87 15.35
CA SER A 141 -23.24 -6.96 15.81
C SER A 141 -21.86 -6.79 15.19
N SER A 142 -21.06 -5.97 15.86
CA SER A 142 -19.67 -6.26 16.26
C SER A 142 -18.76 -7.06 15.31
N HIS A 143 -18.71 -6.77 14.01
CA HIS A 143 -17.65 -7.28 13.14
C HIS A 143 -16.48 -6.31 12.93
N SER A 144 -16.64 -5.01 13.23
CA SER A 144 -15.49 -4.10 13.41
C SER A 144 -14.65 -4.57 14.62
N GLY A 145 -13.36 -4.82 14.44
CA GLY A 145 -12.38 -5.12 15.50
C GLY A 145 -11.94 -6.59 15.63
N GLN A 146 -12.21 -7.49 14.68
CA GLN A 146 -11.99 -8.94 14.90
C GLN A 146 -10.52 -9.36 15.12
N VAL A 147 -9.56 -8.62 14.57
CA VAL A 147 -8.12 -8.98 14.64
C VAL A 147 -7.62 -8.98 16.08
N LEU A 148 -8.09 -8.05 16.92
CA LEU A 148 -7.53 -7.83 18.26
C LEU A 148 -8.52 -8.08 19.41
N LYS A 149 -9.80 -8.38 19.13
CA LYS A 149 -10.88 -8.47 20.15
C LYS A 149 -10.53 -9.24 21.41
N SER A 150 -9.82 -10.37 21.31
CA SER A 150 -9.47 -11.18 22.50
C SER A 150 -8.45 -10.52 23.43
N ARG A 151 -7.66 -9.56 22.92
CA ARG A 151 -6.57 -8.91 23.66
C ARG A 151 -6.64 -7.38 23.60
N GLU A 152 -7.73 -6.81 23.10
CA GLU A 152 -7.90 -5.37 22.94
C GLU A 152 -7.75 -4.63 24.27
N GLU A 153 -8.46 -5.07 25.31
CA GLU A 153 -8.35 -4.46 26.64
C GLU A 153 -6.96 -4.62 27.25
N GLU A 154 -6.28 -5.74 26.98
CA GLU A 154 -4.91 -5.97 27.42
C GLU A 154 -3.96 -4.96 26.76
N PHE A 155 -4.02 -4.81 25.44
CA PHE A 155 -3.17 -3.88 24.71
C PHE A 155 -3.48 -2.42 25.06
N LYS A 156 -4.75 -2.07 25.21
CA LYS A 156 -5.15 -0.75 25.70
C LYS A 156 -4.58 -0.47 27.08
N GLY A 157 -4.66 -1.44 28.00
CA GLY A 157 -4.06 -1.33 29.33
C GLY A 157 -2.54 -1.14 29.29
N LEU A 158 -1.84 -1.89 28.44
CA LEU A 158 -0.38 -1.76 28.26
C LEU A 158 0.02 -0.38 27.72
N ILE A 159 -0.69 0.13 26.70
CA ILE A 159 -0.40 1.45 26.11
C ILE A 159 -0.73 2.57 27.11
N GLN A 160 -1.85 2.47 27.83
CA GLN A 160 -2.22 3.44 28.85
C GLN A 160 -1.23 3.46 30.02
N ALA A 161 -0.71 2.29 30.43
CA ALA A 161 0.31 2.22 31.47
C ALA A 161 1.58 3.00 31.09
N LEU A 162 1.98 2.99 29.81
CA LEU A 162 3.11 3.80 29.34
C LEU A 162 2.88 5.30 29.51
N GLY A 163 1.64 5.78 29.38
CA GLY A 163 1.30 7.19 29.61
C GLY A 163 1.26 7.61 31.08
N GLN A 164 1.14 6.65 32.01
CA GLN A 164 1.16 6.90 33.45
C GLN A 164 2.58 6.91 34.05
N GLU A 165 3.58 6.44 33.30
CA GLU A 165 4.98 6.45 33.74
C GLU A 165 5.55 7.89 33.74
N PRO A 166 6.27 8.30 34.79
CA PRO A 166 6.81 9.65 34.93
C PRO A 166 7.98 9.94 33.98
N THR A 167 8.53 8.92 33.33
CA THR A 167 9.63 9.03 32.36
C THR A 167 9.37 8.14 31.17
N PHE A 168 9.55 8.68 29.96
CA PHE A 168 9.49 7.88 28.75
C PHE A 168 10.60 6.83 28.72
N SER A 169 10.22 5.55 28.61
CA SER A 169 11.14 4.43 28.47
C SER A 169 10.99 3.83 27.07
N ILE A 170 11.98 4.10 26.21
CA ILE A 170 12.00 3.55 24.85
C ILE A 170 11.97 2.01 24.84
N LEU A 171 12.58 1.37 25.85
CA LEU A 171 12.59 -0.08 25.97
C LEU A 171 11.17 -0.63 26.20
N GLN A 172 10.44 -0.07 27.18
CA GLN A 172 9.07 -0.49 27.50
C GLN A 172 8.13 -0.19 26.33
N PHE A 173 8.24 1.00 25.75
CA PHE A 173 7.48 1.38 24.57
C PHE A 173 7.71 0.40 23.41
N SER A 174 8.98 0.11 23.08
CA SER A 174 9.32 -0.82 22.00
C SER A 174 8.81 -2.24 22.26
N GLN A 175 8.81 -2.70 23.51
CA GLN A 175 8.29 -4.02 23.89
C GLN A 175 6.77 -4.12 23.72
N VAL A 176 6.02 -3.08 24.12
CA VAL A 176 4.57 -3.03 23.92
C VAL A 176 4.25 -3.02 22.43
N ILE A 177 4.91 -2.17 21.64
CA ILE A 177 4.73 -2.13 20.17
C ILE A 177 5.06 -3.49 19.53
N GLU A 178 6.15 -4.13 19.94
CA GLU A 178 6.52 -5.45 19.41
C GLU A 178 5.49 -6.53 19.75
N THR A 179 4.91 -6.48 20.95
CA THR A 179 3.86 -7.42 21.38
C THR A 179 2.60 -7.29 20.52
N VAL A 180 2.16 -6.05 20.26
CA VAL A 180 1.03 -5.77 19.37
C VAL A 180 1.36 -6.22 17.94
N ARG A 181 2.56 -5.88 17.43
CA ARG A 181 3.03 -6.29 16.10
C ARG A 181 2.99 -7.80 15.92
N HIS A 182 3.46 -8.56 16.90
CA HIS A 182 3.46 -10.02 16.84
C HIS A 182 2.04 -10.56 16.69
N CYS A 183 1.11 -10.10 17.52
CA CYS A 183 -0.29 -10.50 17.48
C CYS A 183 -0.92 -10.20 16.12
N VAL A 184 -0.75 -8.97 15.60
CA VAL A 184 -1.28 -8.58 14.29
C VAL A 184 -0.66 -9.40 13.16
N SER A 185 0.64 -9.70 13.24
CA SER A 185 1.32 -10.52 12.22
C SER A 185 0.80 -11.96 12.19
N GLU A 186 0.52 -12.55 13.37
CA GLU A 186 -0.04 -13.90 13.46
C GLU A 186 -1.45 -13.98 12.87
N GLU A 187 -2.29 -12.98 13.14
CA GLU A 187 -3.64 -12.92 12.56
C GLU A 187 -3.60 -12.65 11.05
N LEU A 188 -2.74 -11.73 10.59
CA LEU A 188 -2.51 -11.50 9.16
C LEU A 188 -2.05 -12.78 8.45
N TRP A 189 -1.13 -13.53 9.06
CA TRP A 189 -0.70 -14.81 8.51
C TRP A 189 -1.85 -15.80 8.36
N LYS A 190 -2.68 -15.98 9.41
CA LYS A 190 -3.84 -16.88 9.35
C LYS A 190 -4.81 -16.49 8.24
N ILE A 191 -5.21 -15.22 8.20
CA ILE A 191 -6.16 -14.69 7.21
C ILE A 191 -5.63 -14.90 5.78
N VAL A 192 -4.36 -14.57 5.53
CA VAL A 192 -3.74 -14.71 4.20
C VAL A 192 -3.59 -16.17 3.78
N MET A 193 -3.32 -17.07 4.73
CA MET A 193 -3.28 -18.50 4.47
C MET A 193 -4.67 -19.08 4.19
N ASP A 194 -5.68 -18.68 4.94
CA ASP A 194 -7.08 -19.11 4.76
C ASP A 194 -7.65 -18.59 3.43
N ALA A 195 -7.20 -17.41 2.97
CA ALA A 195 -7.51 -16.88 1.64
C ALA A 195 -6.82 -17.65 0.49
N GLY A 196 -6.03 -18.68 0.78
CA GLY A 196 -5.45 -19.57 -0.22
C GLY A 196 -4.23 -19.00 -0.96
N LEU A 197 -3.42 -18.14 -0.32
CA LEU A 197 -2.24 -17.53 -0.94
C LEU A 197 -1.33 -18.55 -1.65
N VAL A 198 -1.13 -19.72 -1.04
CA VAL A 198 -0.28 -20.78 -1.63
C VAL A 198 -0.86 -21.29 -2.96
N THR A 199 -2.19 -21.42 -3.04
CA THR A 199 -2.89 -21.80 -4.27
C THR A 199 -2.73 -20.72 -5.33
N GLU A 200 -2.90 -19.44 -4.97
CA GLU A 200 -2.74 -18.33 -5.90
C GLU A 200 -1.30 -18.19 -6.42
N LEU A 201 -0.28 -18.38 -5.57
CA LEU A 201 1.11 -18.44 -6.00
C LEU A 201 1.37 -19.62 -6.94
N GLY A 202 0.70 -20.75 -6.71
CA GLY A 202 0.69 -21.90 -7.63
C GLY A 202 0.10 -21.54 -8.99
N ASN A 203 -1.02 -20.83 -9.02
CA ASN A 203 -1.67 -20.35 -10.24
C ASN A 203 -0.78 -19.37 -11.01
N LEU A 204 -0.17 -18.40 -10.30
CA LEU A 204 0.79 -17.46 -10.89
C LEU A 204 1.97 -18.20 -11.54
N LYS A 205 2.55 -19.18 -10.85
CA LYS A 205 3.63 -20.00 -11.42
C LYS A 205 3.17 -20.80 -12.64
N ALA A 206 1.96 -21.38 -12.59
CA ALA A 206 1.42 -22.19 -13.67
C ALA A 206 1.24 -21.37 -14.97
N VAL A 207 0.80 -20.12 -14.86
CA VAL A 207 0.56 -19.20 -15.98
C VAL A 207 1.81 -18.39 -16.30
N PHE A 208 2.23 -17.46 -15.44
CA PHE A 208 3.31 -16.52 -15.75
C PHE A 208 4.68 -17.17 -15.98
N LEU A 209 4.97 -18.30 -15.33
CA LEU A 209 6.24 -19.02 -15.52
C LEU A 209 6.11 -20.20 -16.47
N LEU A 210 5.04 -20.26 -17.26
CA LEU A 210 4.77 -21.32 -18.25
C LEU A 210 4.77 -22.73 -17.63
N GLY A 211 4.43 -22.84 -16.33
CA GLY A 211 4.41 -24.12 -15.62
C GLY A 211 3.45 -25.14 -16.23
N ARG A 212 2.38 -24.68 -16.90
CA ARG A 212 1.47 -25.52 -17.69
C ARG A 212 1.78 -25.41 -19.18
N GLY A 213 2.82 -26.10 -19.63
CA GLY A 213 3.27 -26.06 -21.02
C GLY A 213 2.20 -26.45 -22.05
N GLU A 214 1.32 -27.39 -21.71
CA GLU A 214 0.13 -27.82 -22.44
C GLU A 214 -0.84 -26.68 -22.82
N LEU A 215 -1.07 -25.73 -21.91
CA LEU A 215 -1.87 -24.53 -22.16
C LEU A 215 -1.23 -23.70 -23.26
N TYR A 216 0.07 -23.47 -23.16
CA TYR A 216 0.82 -22.65 -24.12
C TYR A 216 1.01 -23.35 -25.47
N GLN A 217 1.14 -24.68 -25.48
CA GLN A 217 1.16 -25.48 -26.71
C GLN A 217 -0.15 -25.36 -27.50
N THR A 218 -1.27 -25.15 -26.81
CA THR A 218 -2.60 -24.97 -27.43
C THR A 218 -2.85 -23.50 -27.79
N LEU A 219 -2.42 -22.58 -26.92
CA LEU A 219 -2.60 -21.15 -27.07
C LEU A 219 -1.75 -20.55 -28.19
N ILE A 220 -0.44 -20.85 -28.22
CA ILE A 220 0.52 -20.22 -29.15
C ILE A 220 0.10 -20.41 -30.62
N PRO A 221 -0.25 -21.63 -31.09
CA PRO A 221 -0.75 -21.82 -32.46
C PRO A 221 -2.02 -21.02 -32.75
N SER A 222 -2.89 -20.87 -31.75
CA SER A 222 -4.16 -20.15 -31.86
C SER A 222 -3.98 -18.63 -31.98
N ILE A 223 -2.99 -18.05 -31.29
CA ILE A 223 -2.73 -16.60 -31.33
C ILE A 223 -1.74 -16.17 -32.42
N THR A 224 -0.83 -17.06 -32.84
CA THR A 224 0.19 -16.78 -33.89
C THR A 224 -0.35 -16.15 -35.18
N PRO A 225 -1.47 -16.60 -35.78
CA PRO A 225 -1.99 -15.98 -37.00
C PRO A 225 -2.43 -14.53 -36.80
N PHE A 226 -2.96 -14.20 -35.62
CA PHE A 226 -3.39 -12.83 -35.28
C PHE A 226 -2.20 -11.91 -35.01
N LEU A 227 -1.14 -12.43 -34.37
CA LEU A 227 0.10 -11.70 -34.14
C LEU A 227 0.83 -11.37 -35.45
N ARG A 228 0.85 -12.28 -36.43
CA ARG A 228 1.51 -12.08 -37.73
C ARG A 228 0.78 -11.09 -38.64
N ASN A 229 -0.54 -11.06 -38.58
CA ASN A 229 -1.36 -10.20 -39.43
C ASN A 229 -1.68 -8.84 -38.79
N SER A 230 -1.11 -8.54 -37.61
CA SER A 230 -1.33 -7.32 -36.82
C SER A 230 -2.80 -6.90 -36.78
N SER A 231 -3.71 -7.85 -36.50
CA SER A 231 -5.13 -7.53 -36.38
C SER A 231 -5.41 -6.88 -35.02
N PRO A 232 -5.82 -5.61 -34.95
CA PRO A 232 -6.08 -4.91 -33.70
C PRO A 232 -7.39 -5.36 -33.01
N SER A 233 -8.17 -6.26 -33.63
CA SER A 233 -9.50 -6.67 -33.14
C SER A 233 -9.55 -8.12 -32.62
N ALA A 234 -8.41 -8.78 -32.44
CA ALA A 234 -8.39 -10.16 -31.96
C ALA A 234 -8.72 -10.19 -30.45
N ASN A 235 -9.74 -10.96 -30.08
CA ASN A 235 -10.09 -11.22 -28.68
C ASN A 235 -9.11 -12.25 -28.09
N PHE A 236 -7.92 -11.77 -27.71
CA PHE A 236 -6.87 -12.61 -27.15
C PHE A 236 -7.25 -13.24 -25.81
N ASP A 237 -8.06 -12.55 -25.00
CA ASP A 237 -8.65 -13.09 -23.78
C ASP A 237 -9.52 -14.30 -24.08
N GLY A 238 -10.42 -14.18 -25.06
CA GLY A 238 -11.28 -15.29 -25.49
C GLY A 238 -10.50 -16.50 -26.01
N LEU A 239 -9.38 -16.27 -26.72
CA LEU A 239 -8.49 -17.36 -27.17
C LEU A 239 -7.75 -18.02 -26.00
N PHE A 240 -7.34 -17.24 -25.01
CA PHE A 240 -6.76 -17.75 -23.77
C PHE A 240 -7.75 -18.62 -22.99
N GLN A 241 -8.96 -18.13 -22.78
CA GLN A 241 -10.06 -18.86 -22.12
C GLN A 241 -10.39 -20.18 -22.85
N LEU A 242 -10.43 -20.16 -24.19
CA LEU A 242 -10.69 -21.34 -25.00
C LEU A 242 -9.56 -22.38 -24.88
N ALA A 243 -8.31 -21.96 -24.99
CA ALA A 243 -7.16 -22.85 -24.81
C ALA A 243 -7.14 -23.44 -23.39
N GLY A 244 -7.52 -22.64 -22.39
CA GLY A 244 -7.73 -23.06 -21.01
C GLY A 244 -8.71 -24.21 -20.88
N ARG A 245 -9.92 -24.03 -21.41
CA ARG A 245 -10.98 -25.04 -21.39
C ARG A 245 -10.59 -26.33 -22.13
N GLN A 246 -9.83 -26.23 -23.22
CA GLN A 246 -9.36 -27.41 -23.98
C GLN A 246 -8.41 -28.28 -23.16
N VAL A 247 -7.65 -27.68 -22.24
CA VAL A 247 -6.72 -28.38 -21.35
C VAL A 247 -7.31 -28.65 -19.96
N LEU A 248 -8.63 -28.51 -19.81
CA LEU A 248 -9.36 -28.80 -18.57
C LEU A 248 -8.85 -27.98 -17.37
N LEU A 249 -8.47 -26.72 -17.60
CA LEU A 249 -8.20 -25.77 -16.52
C LEU A 249 -9.50 -25.39 -15.80
N GLU A 250 -9.39 -25.17 -14.49
CA GLU A 250 -10.50 -24.73 -13.65
C GLU A 250 -10.97 -23.34 -14.10
N GLU A 251 -12.28 -23.14 -14.23
CA GLU A 251 -12.85 -21.86 -14.69
C GLU A 251 -12.51 -20.72 -13.71
N GLU A 252 -12.51 -20.99 -12.40
CA GLU A 252 -12.10 -20.03 -11.37
C GLU A 252 -10.65 -19.54 -11.55
N MET A 253 -9.76 -20.42 -12.00
CA MET A 253 -8.38 -20.03 -12.30
C MET A 253 -8.34 -19.18 -13.56
N LEU A 254 -9.07 -19.57 -14.60
CA LEU A 254 -9.06 -18.86 -15.88
C LEU A 254 -9.64 -17.44 -15.77
N GLU A 255 -10.68 -17.24 -14.98
CA GLU A 255 -11.30 -15.92 -14.76
C GLU A 255 -10.35 -14.91 -14.11
N LYS A 256 -9.31 -15.38 -13.41
CA LYS A 256 -8.30 -14.53 -12.74
C LYS A 256 -7.24 -13.97 -13.70
N PHE A 257 -7.15 -14.47 -14.93
CA PHE A 257 -6.11 -14.06 -15.88
C PHE A 257 -6.68 -13.45 -17.16
N ALA A 258 -6.05 -12.37 -17.60
CA ALA A 258 -6.32 -11.72 -18.88
C ALA A 258 -5.03 -11.55 -19.68
N LEU A 259 -5.13 -11.65 -21.01
CA LEU A 259 -4.04 -11.49 -21.96
C LEU A 259 -4.20 -10.17 -22.74
N SER A 260 -3.50 -9.14 -22.27
CA SER A 260 -3.48 -7.84 -22.94
C SER A 260 -2.30 -7.71 -23.91
N LEU A 261 -2.58 -7.38 -25.16
CA LEU A 261 -1.56 -7.03 -26.16
C LEU A 261 -1.44 -5.51 -26.29
N LYS A 262 -0.34 -4.93 -25.81
CA LYS A 262 0.00 -3.53 -26.12
C LYS A 262 0.74 -3.47 -27.45
N ILE A 263 0.02 -3.09 -28.51
CA ILE A 263 0.65 -2.77 -29.79
C ILE A 263 1.31 -1.40 -29.63
N VAL A 264 2.64 -1.37 -29.46
CA VAL A 264 3.39 -0.12 -29.53
C VAL A 264 3.24 0.41 -30.97
N PRO A 265 2.64 1.60 -31.19
CA PRO A 265 2.57 2.18 -32.51
C PRO A 265 4.00 2.37 -33.00
N THR A 266 4.37 1.69 -34.08
CA THR A 266 5.66 1.92 -34.72
C THR A 266 5.65 3.37 -35.19
N ALA A 267 6.48 4.20 -34.57
CA ALA A 267 6.65 5.59 -34.96
C ALA A 267 6.82 5.63 -36.49
N GLN A 268 5.92 6.38 -37.14
CA GLN A 268 5.94 6.57 -38.58
C GLN A 268 7.37 6.93 -38.99
N ALA A 269 7.98 6.12 -39.85
CA ALA A 269 9.24 6.46 -40.49
C ALA A 269 9.05 7.82 -41.18
N THR A 270 9.63 8.85 -40.59
CA THR A 270 9.68 10.19 -41.17
C THR A 270 10.43 10.09 -42.50
N PRO A 271 9.86 10.58 -43.62
CA PRO A 271 10.62 10.64 -44.86
C PRO A 271 11.73 11.67 -44.65
N VAL A 272 12.98 11.20 -44.68
CA VAL A 272 14.18 12.05 -44.60
C VAL A 272 14.12 13.08 -45.73
N ARG A 273 13.88 14.35 -45.36
CA ARG A 273 13.89 15.49 -46.26
C ARG A 273 15.27 16.18 -46.21
N GLY A 274 15.95 16.22 -47.36
CA GLY A 274 17.15 17.03 -47.64
C GLY A 274 18.41 16.17 -47.79
N GLN A 275 19.21 16.22 -48.85
CA GLN A 275 19.43 17.16 -49.97
C GLN A 275 20.22 16.40 -51.08
N PRO A 276 20.80 17.04 -52.12
CA PRO A 276 20.20 17.86 -53.19
C PRO A 276 20.44 17.26 -54.60
N GLU A 277 19.86 17.94 -55.60
CA GLU A 277 19.99 17.76 -57.05
C GLU A 277 21.36 17.29 -57.61
N LYS A 278 21.30 16.36 -58.58
CA LYS A 278 22.01 16.48 -59.87
C LYS A 278 21.17 15.92 -61.04
N VAL A 279 20.39 16.82 -61.62
CA VAL A 279 20.25 17.16 -63.06
C VAL A 279 20.72 16.15 -64.15
N LYS A 280 19.75 15.82 -65.02
CA LYS A 280 19.75 15.50 -66.49
C LYS A 280 20.31 14.17 -67.01
N GLN A 281 19.46 13.41 -67.72
CA GLN A 281 19.25 13.50 -69.18
C GLN A 281 18.01 12.66 -69.60
N THR A 282 16.94 13.29 -70.07
CA THR A 282 16.45 13.23 -71.48
C THR A 282 16.55 11.87 -72.17
N VAL A 283 15.41 11.23 -72.46
CA VAL A 283 14.96 10.91 -73.83
C VAL A 283 13.42 10.92 -73.86
N PHE A 284 12.86 11.75 -74.74
CA PHE A 284 11.47 11.74 -75.19
C PHE A 284 11.45 11.18 -76.62
N SER A 285 10.29 10.65 -77.03
CA SER A 285 9.83 10.29 -78.39
C SER A 285 9.60 8.79 -78.54
N GLY A 286 8.42 8.30 -78.91
CA GLY A 286 7.21 8.96 -79.41
C GLY A 286 6.40 7.97 -80.25
N HIS A 287 5.08 8.19 -80.27
CA HIS A 287 4.04 7.54 -81.07
C HIS A 287 3.73 6.05 -80.87
#